data_AF-A0A528ATM6-F1
#
_entry.id   AF-A0A528ATM6-F1
#
_cell.length_a   1.000
_cell.length_b   1.000
_cell.length_c   1.000
_cell.angle_alpha   90.00
_cell.angle_beta   90.00
_cell.angle_gamma   90.00
#
_symmetry.space_group_name_H-M   'P 1'
#
loop_
_entity.id
_entity.type
_entity.pdbx_description
1 polymer ?
#
loop_
_entity_poly.entity_id
_entity_poly.type
_entity_poly.pdbx_seq_one_letter_code
_entity_poly.pdbx_strand_id
1 'polypeptide(L)'
;FEAIEEAGADVSLKLCGLHTLDSCRIEKAFRHFGHDITDEDNVMEAGLGFAVKTAKGDFLGRDAVLRKKETGLDRRLLQFRLKDTQPLLFHNEA
;
A
#
# COMPACT_ATOMS: atom_id res chain seq x y z
N PHE A 1 -1.34 2.28 27.16
CA PHE A 1 -2.23 3.06 26.26
C PHE A 1 -2.50 4.41 26.91
N GLU A 2 -2.96 4.37 28.15
CA GLU A 2 -3.24 5.44 29.10
C GLU A 2 -2.15 6.51 29.15
N ALA A 3 -0.87 6.12 29.29
CA ALA A 3 0.24 7.08 29.35
C ALA A 3 0.37 7.97 28.10
N ILE A 4 0.01 7.45 26.92
CA ILE A 4 0.04 8.22 25.66
C ILE A 4 -1.19 9.13 25.57
N GLU A 5 -2.35 8.64 26.00
CA GLU A 5 -3.59 9.41 26.04
C GLU A 5 -3.47 10.61 26.99
N GLU A 6 -2.92 10.39 28.19
CA GLU A 6 -2.66 11.44 29.18
C GLU A 6 -1.69 12.51 28.64
N ALA A 7 -0.56 12.08 28.06
CA ALA A 7 0.42 13.00 27.47
C ALA A 7 -0.12 13.76 26.23
N GLY A 8 -1.20 13.27 25.62
CA GLY A 8 -1.82 13.84 24.42
C GLY A 8 -2.78 15.00 24.68
N ALA A 9 -3.08 15.31 25.95
CA ALA A 9 -4.08 16.31 26.33
C ALA A 9 -3.78 17.70 25.72
N ASP A 10 -2.51 18.12 25.77
CA ASP A 10 -2.08 19.46 25.31
C ASP A 10 -2.08 19.62 23.79
N VAL A 11 -2.11 18.51 23.04
CA VAL A 11 -2.06 18.49 21.57
C VAL A 11 -3.36 18.03 20.93
N SER A 12 -4.45 17.94 21.71
CA SER A 12 -5.75 17.47 21.22
C SER A 12 -5.70 16.10 20.55
N LEU A 13 -4.96 15.16 21.13
CA LEU A 13 -4.87 13.79 20.63
C LEU A 13 -6.27 13.17 20.46
N LYS A 14 -6.43 12.38 19.38
CA LYS A 14 -7.67 11.65 19.08
C LYS A 14 -7.37 10.18 18.85
N LEU A 15 -8.27 9.33 19.33
CA LEU A 15 -8.28 7.92 18.97
C LEU A 15 -8.80 7.77 17.54
N CYS A 16 -8.08 7.01 16.73
CA CYS A 16 -8.43 6.76 15.33
C CYS A 16 -8.52 5.25 15.09
N GLY A 17 -9.55 4.83 14.35
CA GLY A 17 -9.78 3.43 13.99
C GLY A 17 -9.16 3.05 12.65
N LEU A 18 -9.46 1.82 12.21
CA LEU A 18 -8.93 1.26 10.97
C LEU A 18 -9.32 2.07 9.72
N HIS A 19 -10.54 2.62 9.64
CA HIS A 19 -10.95 3.42 8.47
C HIS A 19 -10.15 4.73 8.33
N THR A 20 -9.74 5.35 9.44
CA THR A 20 -8.83 6.50 9.39
C THR A 20 -7.46 6.07 8.88
N LEU A 21 -6.94 4.93 9.35
CA LEU A 21 -5.68 4.38 8.87
C LEU A 21 -5.74 4.05 7.37
N ASP A 22 -6.83 3.45 6.89
CA ASP A 22 -7.05 3.15 5.48
C ASP A 22 -7.09 4.42 4.62
N SER A 23 -7.74 5.48 5.10
CA SER A 23 -7.69 6.78 4.42
C SER A 23 -6.26 7.31 4.32
N CYS A 24 -5.53 7.38 5.44
CA CYS A 24 -4.16 7.90 5.46
C CYS A 24 -3.18 7.07 4.60
N ARG A 25 -3.29 5.73 4.64
CA ARG A 25 -2.38 4.86 3.87
C ARG A 25 -2.64 4.95 2.37
N ILE A 26 -3.89 5.12 1.96
CA ILE A 26 -4.26 5.33 0.55
C ILE A 26 -3.67 6.64 0.04
N GLU A 27 -3.78 7.74 0.80
CA GLU A 27 -3.19 9.05 0.41
C GLU A 27 -1.66 9.00 0.21
N LYS A 28 -0.97 8.09 0.92
CA LYS A 28 0.48 7.85 0.77
C LYS A 28 0.82 6.78 -0.26
N ALA A 29 -0.20 6.20 -0.92
CA ALA A 29 -0.08 5.07 -1.82
C ALA A 29 0.64 3.86 -1.16
N PHE A 30 0.41 3.61 0.12
CA PHE A 30 0.88 2.39 0.75
C PHE A 30 -0.03 1.22 0.39
N ARG A 31 0.61 0.11 -0.01
CA ARG A 31 -0.07 -1.10 -0.46
C ARG A 31 -0.52 -1.93 0.73
N HIS A 32 -1.76 -2.39 0.69
CA HIS A 32 -2.36 -3.32 1.64
C HIS A 32 -2.43 -4.71 1.01
N PHE A 33 -1.73 -5.67 1.62
CA PHE A 33 -1.79 -7.07 1.22
C PHE A 33 -3.20 -7.63 1.47
N GLY A 34 -3.80 -8.25 0.45
CA GLY A 34 -5.19 -8.70 0.43
C GLY A 34 -6.15 -7.73 -0.26
N HIS A 35 -5.83 -6.43 -0.35
CA HIS A 35 -6.67 -5.44 -1.05
C HIS A 35 -6.02 -4.92 -2.34
N ASP A 36 -4.79 -4.41 -2.25
CA ASP A 36 -4.09 -3.84 -3.41
C ASP A 36 -3.19 -4.86 -4.10
N ILE A 37 -2.65 -5.81 -3.33
CA ILE A 37 -1.73 -6.84 -3.80
C ILE A 37 -2.01 -8.18 -3.11
N THR A 38 -1.77 -9.28 -3.81
CA THR A 38 -1.75 -10.64 -3.26
C THR A 38 -0.48 -11.39 -3.69
N ASP A 39 -0.44 -12.70 -3.48
CA ASP A 39 0.58 -13.61 -4.02
C ASP A 39 0.52 -13.76 -5.55
N GLU A 40 -0.56 -13.27 -6.19
CA GLU A 40 -0.72 -13.27 -7.64
C GLU A 40 -0.09 -12.04 -8.33
N ASP A 41 0.34 -11.05 -7.56
CA ASP A 41 0.87 -9.79 -8.09
C ASP A 41 2.39 -9.72 -8.13
N ASN A 42 2.92 -9.27 -9.27
CA ASN A 42 4.35 -9.01 -9.37
C ASN A 42 4.69 -7.68 -8.69
N VAL A 43 5.70 -7.70 -7.81
CA VAL A 43 6.19 -6.52 -7.08
C VAL A 43 6.55 -5.33 -7.99
N MET A 44 6.99 -5.59 -9.22
CA MET A 44 7.29 -4.54 -10.19
C MET A 44 6.02 -3.88 -10.73
N GLU A 45 5.00 -4.68 -11.04
CA GLU A 45 3.70 -4.22 -11.55
C GLU A 45 2.89 -3.48 -10.47
N ALA A 46 3.06 -3.89 -9.21
CA ALA A 46 2.50 -3.22 -8.03
C ALA A 46 3.14 -1.84 -7.74
N GLY A 47 4.21 -1.47 -8.44
CA GLY A 47 4.96 -0.23 -8.19
C GLY A 47 5.89 -0.29 -6.97
N LEU A 48 6.19 -1.50 -6.48
CA LEU A 48 7.02 -1.74 -5.29
C LEU A 48 8.47 -2.12 -5.65
N GLY A 49 8.89 -1.92 -6.89
CA GLY A 49 10.25 -2.23 -7.35
C GLY A 49 11.35 -1.54 -6.55
N PHE A 50 11.06 -0.40 -5.91
CA PHE A 50 12.00 0.31 -5.03
C PHE A 50 12.38 -0.51 -3.78
N ALA A 51 11.51 -1.42 -3.33
CA ALA A 51 11.76 -2.28 -2.17
C ALA A 51 12.62 -3.51 -2.52
N VAL A 52 12.95 -3.73 -3.79
CA VAL A 52 13.66 -4.94 -4.24
C VAL A 52 15.12 -4.63 -4.57
N LYS A 53 16.02 -4.99 -3.65
CA LYS A 53 17.47 -4.89 -3.86
C LYS A 53 17.99 -6.11 -4.65
N THR A 54 17.97 -6.03 -5.98
CA THR A 54 18.40 -7.14 -6.88
C THR A 54 19.90 -7.49 -6.77
N ALA A 55 20.72 -6.56 -6.28
CA ALA A 55 22.16 -6.74 -6.10
C ALA A 55 22.56 -7.42 -4.76
N LYS A 56 21.60 -7.79 -3.89
CA LYS A 56 21.92 -8.37 -2.57
C LYS A 56 22.36 -9.85 -2.61
N GLY A 57 22.46 -10.44 -3.79
CA GLY A 57 22.60 -11.88 -3.98
C GLY A 57 21.25 -12.57 -4.13
N ASP A 58 21.18 -13.85 -3.77
CA ASP A 58 20.03 -14.71 -4.01
C ASP A 58 18.90 -14.47 -3.01
N PHE A 59 17.66 -14.51 -3.50
CA PHE A 59 16.44 -14.47 -2.71
C PHE A 59 15.29 -15.09 -3.50
N LEU A 60 14.27 -15.56 -2.77
CA LEU A 60 13.07 -16.13 -3.38
C LEU A 60 12.40 -15.12 -4.32
N GLY A 61 12.17 -15.52 -5.57
CA GLY A 61 11.55 -14.67 -6.59
C GLY A 61 12.51 -13.71 -7.31
N ARG A 62 13.82 -13.74 -7.04
CA ARG A 62 14.82 -12.88 -7.72
C ARG A 62 14.74 -12.97 -9.24
N ASP A 63 14.73 -14.17 -9.80
CA ASP A 63 14.72 -14.37 -11.25
C ASP A 63 13.43 -13.87 -11.89
N ALA A 64 12.30 -14.01 -11.19
CA ALA A 64 11.03 -13.45 -11.64
C ALA A 64 11.07 -11.91 -11.70
N VAL A 65 11.71 -11.26 -10.73
CA VAL A 65 11.91 -9.81 -10.73
C VAL A 65 12.84 -9.37 -11.86
N LEU A 66 13.97 -10.06 -12.06
CA LEU A 66 14.91 -9.73 -13.13
C LEU A 66 14.28 -9.88 -14.50
N ARG A 67 13.59 -11.00 -14.73
CA ARG A 67 12.87 -11.24 -15.98
C ARG A 67 11.85 -10.13 -16.25
N LYS A 68 11.04 -9.75 -15.25
CA LYS A 68 10.05 -8.68 -15.43
C LYS A 68 10.68 -7.31 -15.67
N LYS A 69 11.86 -7.03 -15.10
CA LYS A 69 12.64 -5.82 -15.43
C LYS A 69 13.12 -5.80 -16.88
N GLU A 70 13.51 -6.95 -17.42
CA GLU A 70 14.01 -7.08 -18.80
C GLU A 70 12.86 -7.06 -19.82
N THR A 71 11.76 -7.75 -19.54
CA THR A 71 10.63 -7.87 -20.48
C THR A 71 9.68 -6.66 -20.46
N GLY A 72 9.73 -5.85 -19.40
CA GLY A 72 8.75 -4.78 -19.18
C GLY A 72 7.49 -5.27 -18.46
N LEU A 73 6.60 -4.32 -18.11
CA LEU A 73 5.39 -4.58 -17.33
C LEU A 73 4.20 -4.85 -18.26
N ASP A 74 3.43 -5.91 -17.99
CA ASP A 74 2.20 -6.21 -18.74
C ASP A 74 0.99 -5.45 -18.18
N ARG A 75 1.07 -5.10 -16.89
CA ARG A 75 0.07 -4.32 -16.15
C ARG A 75 0.74 -3.43 -15.11
N ARG A 76 0.01 -2.44 -14.60
CA ARG A 76 0.47 -1.56 -13.53
C ARG A 76 -0.67 -1.19 -12.60
N LEU A 77 -0.40 -1.20 -11.29
CA LEU A 77 -1.34 -0.70 -10.29
C LEU A 77 -1.38 0.83 -10.33
N LEU A 78 -2.60 1.37 -10.42
CA LEU A 78 -2.90 2.80 -10.47
C LEU A 78 -3.86 3.18 -9.34
N GLN A 79 -3.82 4.46 -8.96
CA GLN A 79 -4.76 5.03 -7.99
C GLN A 79 -5.62 6.09 -8.69
N PHE A 80 -6.91 6.05 -8.43
CA PHE A 80 -7.88 6.99 -8.99
C PHE A 80 -8.51 7.81 -7.87
N ARG A 81 -8.68 9.11 -8.11
CA ARG A 81 -9.47 9.99 -7.24
C ARG A 81 -10.80 10.27 -7.92
N LEU A 82 -11.89 9.90 -7.28
CA LEU A 82 -13.23 10.24 -7.76
C LEU A 82 -13.45 11.76 -7.73
N LYS A 83 -14.30 12.25 -8.63
CA LYS A 83 -14.75 13.65 -8.63
C LYS A 83 -15.85 13.89 -7.61
N ASP A 84 -16.74 12.91 -7.45
CA ASP A 84 -17.73 12.89 -6.38
C ASP A 84 -17.08 12.39 -5.09
N THR A 85 -17.28 13.12 -4.00
CA THR A 85 -16.69 12.83 -2.69
C THR A 85 -17.62 12.04 -1.78
N GLN A 86 -18.87 11.78 -2.21
CA GLN A 86 -19.83 11.01 -1.42
C GLN A 86 -19.53 9.49 -1.40
N PRO A 87 -19.14 8.86 -2.53
CA PRO A 87 -18.83 7.43 -2.52
C PRO A 87 -17.57 7.14 -1.70
N LEU A 88 -17.68 6.16 -0.81
CA LEU A 88 -16.55 5.64 -0.03
C LEU A 88 -16.12 4.31 -0.63
N LEU A 89 -14.91 4.26 -1.20
CA LEU A 89 -14.35 3.06 -1.81
C LEU A 89 -13.34 2.42 -0.86
N PHE A 90 -13.81 1.50 -0.01
CA PHE A 90 -13.02 0.79 1.01
C PHE A 90 -12.75 -0.69 0.71
N HIS A 91 -13.04 -1.15 -0.52
CA HIS A 91 -13.05 -2.56 -0.95
C HIS A 91 -14.40 -3.24 -0.63
N ASN A 92 -15.00 -3.89 -1.64
CA ASN A 92 -16.30 -4.59 -1.60
C ASN A 92 -17.56 -3.70 -1.73
N GLU A 93 -17.51 -2.68 -2.57
CA GLU A 93 -18.70 -1.90 -2.95
C GLU A 93 -19.58 -2.74 -3.88
N ALA A 94 -20.83 -2.99 -3.48
CA ALA A 94 -21.85 -3.68 -4.27
C ALA A 94 -22.58 -2.72 -5.23
#